data_AF-A0A7C3UG94-F1
#
_entry.id   AF-A0A7C3UG94-F1
#
_cell.length_a   1.000
_cell.length_b   1.000
_cell.length_c   1.000
_cell.angle_alpha   90.00
_cell.angle_beta   90.00
_cell.angle_gamma   90.00
#
_symmetry.space_group_name_H-M   'P 1'
#
loop_
_entity.id
_entity.type
_entity.pdbx_description
1 polymer ?
#
loop_
_entity_poly.entity_id
_entity_poly.type
_entity_poly.pdbx_seq_one_letter_code
_entity_poly.pdbx_strand_id
1 'polypeptide(L)'
;MRKVIFYLFTQILLLLLICGIVNAQTGLVILGDTYTEAEGELVKATIIAAGYKCDVVKINADVNNRGWADGISASTIDFTKYALVYFAWNAPGHDGAYFMKGAEANFRKWVENGGIVIMDAFDDNFKDDQGNQVGLWFPIDKYPAKILNTADSDVEVTQAGKNLGIFDAPNKVDLNALVLDDNFAETNDPAYEILGTRKDGNGAFAFQLKYGKGYYIYTCVDTRDATRLASAKPLIENLLTYAAKLLVLGASSVDSHNCITTKWGEIKR
;
A
#
# COMPACT_ATOMS: atom_id res chain seq x y z
N MET A 1 -21.65 -27.67 10.87
CA MET A 1 -20.84 -26.41 10.90
C MET A 1 -19.33 -26.61 11.03
N ARG A 2 -18.80 -27.75 11.51
CA ARG A 2 -17.34 -28.01 11.57
C ARG A 2 -16.66 -28.42 10.25
N LYS A 3 -17.41 -28.68 9.17
CA LYS A 3 -16.86 -29.15 7.87
C LYS A 3 -16.50 -28.05 6.88
N VAL A 4 -16.97 -26.82 7.08
CA VAL A 4 -16.72 -25.69 6.16
C VAL A 4 -15.39 -25.00 6.49
N ILE A 5 -14.98 -25.00 7.75
CA ILE A 5 -13.70 -24.40 8.21
C ILE A 5 -12.49 -25.20 7.72
N PHE A 6 -12.64 -26.51 7.46
CA PHE A 6 -11.56 -27.37 7.00
C PHE A 6 -11.23 -27.18 5.50
N TYR A 7 -12.17 -26.67 4.71
CA TYR A 7 -11.97 -26.46 3.26
C TYR A 7 -11.25 -25.14 2.93
N LEU A 8 -11.38 -24.10 3.76
CA LEU A 8 -10.66 -22.84 3.56
C LEU A 8 -9.16 -22.98 3.87
N PHE A 9 -8.81 -23.73 4.91
CA PHE A 9 -7.41 -23.98 5.27
C PHE A 9 -6.68 -24.89 4.27
N THR A 10 -7.38 -25.81 3.63
CA THR A 10 -6.76 -26.72 2.65
C THR A 10 -6.53 -26.08 1.28
N GLN A 11 -7.31 -25.07 0.87
CA GLN A 11 -7.02 -24.33 -0.37
C GLN A 11 -5.86 -23.35 -0.24
N ILE A 12 -5.65 -22.76 0.94
CA ILE A 12 -4.48 -21.89 1.19
C ILE A 12 -3.19 -22.72 1.26
N LEU A 13 -3.25 -23.93 1.85
CA LEU A 13 -2.09 -24.82 1.94
C LEU A 13 -1.70 -25.44 0.59
N LEU A 14 -2.65 -25.66 -0.32
CA LEU A 14 -2.36 -26.25 -1.64
C LEU A 14 -1.75 -25.24 -2.63
N LEU A 15 -2.00 -23.92 -2.46
CA LEU A 15 -1.29 -22.88 -3.23
C LEU A 15 0.17 -22.69 -2.77
N LEU A 16 0.49 -23.03 -1.52
CA LEU A 16 1.84 -22.92 -0.98
C LEU A 16 2.80 -24.03 -1.45
N LEU A 17 2.30 -25.09 -2.09
CA LEU A 17 3.08 -26.28 -2.48
C LEU A 17 3.47 -26.36 -3.96
N ILE A 18 2.96 -25.47 -4.82
CA ILE A 18 3.24 -25.52 -6.28
C ILE A 18 4.26 -24.46 -6.74
N CYS A 19 4.57 -23.44 -5.92
CA CYS A 19 5.59 -22.44 -6.24
C CYS A 19 6.78 -22.57 -5.29
N GLY A 20 7.58 -23.62 -5.49
CA GLY A 20 8.96 -23.64 -5.01
C GLY A 20 9.75 -22.55 -5.73
N ILE A 21 9.70 -21.32 -5.20
CA ILE A 21 10.69 -20.23 -5.09
C ILE A 21 9.90 -19.11 -4.39
N VAL A 22 9.72 -19.22 -3.07
CA VAL A 22 9.41 -18.05 -2.25
C VAL A 22 10.72 -17.69 -1.57
N ASN A 23 11.59 -16.94 -2.26
CA ASN A 23 12.55 -16.12 -1.53
C ASN A 23 11.72 -15.36 -0.51
N ALA A 24 11.98 -15.55 0.78
CA ALA A 24 11.19 -14.95 1.86
C ALA A 24 11.04 -13.45 1.59
N GLN A 25 9.86 -13.04 1.13
CA GLN A 25 9.60 -11.65 0.79
C GLN A 25 9.37 -10.91 2.11
N THR A 26 10.24 -9.96 2.43
CA THR A 26 10.10 -9.16 3.65
C THR A 26 9.19 -7.98 3.34
N GLY A 27 8.20 -7.72 4.19
CA GLY A 27 7.45 -6.46 4.20
C GLY A 27 8.15 -5.42 5.07
N LEU A 28 7.98 -4.14 4.75
CA LEU A 28 8.42 -3.01 5.57
C LEU A 28 7.23 -2.14 5.93
N VAL A 29 7.03 -1.89 7.22
CA VAL A 29 6.13 -0.86 7.70
C VAL A 29 6.94 0.38 8.03
N ILE A 30 6.55 1.53 7.49
CA ILE A 30 7.19 2.81 7.74
C ILE A 30 6.23 3.69 8.54
N LEU A 31 6.72 4.19 9.67
CA LEU A 31 6.00 5.11 10.55
C LEU A 31 6.66 6.50 10.48
N GLY A 32 5.85 7.54 10.31
CA GLY A 32 6.28 8.95 10.42
C GLY A 32 5.65 9.69 11.59
N ASP A 33 4.58 9.14 12.18
CA ASP A 33 3.83 9.78 13.26
C ASP A 33 3.55 8.79 14.40
N THR A 34 3.87 9.17 15.64
CA THR A 34 3.64 8.37 16.86
C THR A 34 2.20 7.91 17.07
N TYR A 35 1.19 8.58 16.49
CA TYR A 35 -0.20 8.14 16.54
C TYR A 35 -0.48 6.87 15.76
N THR A 36 0.44 6.48 14.87
CA THR A 36 0.27 5.31 13.99
C THR A 36 0.96 4.04 14.50
N GLU A 37 1.48 4.02 15.73
CA GLU A 37 2.13 2.81 16.29
C GLU A 37 1.17 1.60 16.31
N ALA A 38 -0.09 1.82 16.67
CA ALA A 38 -1.09 0.76 16.70
C ALA A 38 -1.42 0.22 15.29
N GLU A 39 -1.44 1.10 14.29
CA GLU A 39 -1.59 0.72 12.88
C GLU A 39 -0.39 -0.11 12.42
N GLY A 40 0.83 0.34 12.75
CA GLY A 40 2.05 -0.37 12.39
C GLY A 40 2.11 -1.79 12.96
N GLU A 41 1.71 -1.97 14.22
CA GLU A 41 1.62 -3.30 14.83
C GLU A 41 0.52 -4.17 14.20
N LEU A 42 -0.63 -3.59 13.82
CA LEU A 42 -1.68 -4.32 13.09
C LEU A 42 -1.17 -4.82 11.72
N VAL A 43 -0.53 -3.95 10.95
CA VAL A 43 -0.02 -4.26 9.62
C VAL A 43 1.07 -5.32 9.71
N LYS A 44 2.03 -5.14 10.62
CA LYS A 44 3.10 -6.11 10.89
C LYS A 44 2.54 -7.47 11.29
N ALA A 45 1.59 -7.51 12.22
CA ALA A 45 0.96 -8.75 12.65
C ALA A 45 0.24 -9.45 11.49
N THR A 46 -0.44 -8.69 10.62
CA THR A 46 -1.11 -9.23 9.42
C THR A 46 -0.13 -9.81 8.42
N ILE A 47 0.98 -9.12 8.14
CA ILE A 47 2.05 -9.61 7.25
C ILE A 47 2.67 -10.91 7.80
N ILE A 48 2.96 -10.95 9.10
CA ILE A 48 3.51 -12.15 9.78
C ILE A 48 2.51 -13.30 9.76
N ALA A 49 1.22 -13.04 10.00
CA ALA A 49 0.16 -14.05 9.94
C ALA A 49 0.01 -14.67 8.54
N ALA A 50 0.34 -13.91 7.49
CA ALA A 50 0.41 -14.40 6.11
C ALA A 50 1.69 -15.19 5.78
N GLY A 51 2.61 -15.37 6.74
CA GLY A 51 3.83 -16.17 6.59
C GLY A 51 5.06 -15.40 6.09
N TYR A 52 4.98 -14.06 6.02
CA TYR A 52 6.09 -13.21 5.59
C TYR A 52 6.88 -12.64 6.79
N LYS A 53 8.12 -12.24 6.56
CA LYS A 53 8.86 -11.42 7.53
C LYS A 53 8.38 -9.98 7.44
N CYS A 54 8.42 -9.24 8.54
CA CYS A 54 8.08 -7.83 8.55
C CYS A 54 9.04 -7.04 9.43
N ASP A 55 9.65 -6.02 8.85
CA ASP A 55 10.39 -5.00 9.58
C ASP A 55 9.49 -3.78 9.81
N VAL A 56 9.79 -3.01 10.86
CA VAL A 56 9.15 -1.72 11.15
C VAL A 56 10.24 -0.68 11.36
N VAL A 57 10.11 0.48 10.71
CA VAL A 57 11.05 1.60 10.85
C VAL A 57 10.30 2.89 11.11
N LYS A 58 10.93 3.76 11.91
CA LYS A 58 10.46 5.12 12.22
C LYS A 58 11.33 6.09 11.44
N ILE A 59 10.73 6.96 10.61
CA ILE A 59 11.50 7.88 9.75
C ILE A 59 11.43 9.35 10.16
N ASN A 60 10.77 9.63 11.27
CA ASN A 60 10.68 10.97 11.85
C ASN A 60 11.42 11.01 13.19
N ALA A 61 12.54 11.73 13.22
CA ALA A 61 13.38 11.89 14.41
C ALA A 61 12.95 13.06 15.32
N ASP A 62 12.00 13.89 14.89
CA ASP A 62 11.60 15.10 15.60
C ASP A 62 10.49 14.80 16.61
N VAL A 63 10.88 14.62 17.87
CA VAL A 63 9.94 14.37 18.98
C VAL A 63 8.94 15.52 19.21
N ASN A 64 9.24 16.74 18.78
CA ASN A 64 8.31 17.87 18.90
C ASN A 64 7.31 17.89 17.75
N ASN A 65 7.61 17.19 16.67
CA ASN A 65 6.70 16.97 15.56
C ASN A 65 6.31 15.49 15.50
N ARG A 66 5.79 14.95 16.61
CA ARG A 66 5.19 13.60 16.69
C ARG A 66 6.11 12.46 16.21
N GLY A 67 7.42 12.65 16.22
CA GLY A 67 8.43 11.65 15.88
C GLY A 67 9.01 10.94 17.11
N TRP A 68 10.10 10.20 16.89
CA TRP A 68 10.79 9.48 17.94
C TRP A 68 12.27 9.85 18.01
N ALA A 69 12.85 9.87 19.21
CA ALA A 69 14.28 10.15 19.38
C ALA A 69 15.19 9.13 18.66
N ASP A 70 14.68 7.92 18.39
CA ASP A 70 15.36 6.85 17.64
C ASP A 70 14.97 6.80 16.15
N GLY A 71 14.25 7.81 15.63
CA GLY A 71 13.90 7.91 14.21
C GLY A 71 15.12 8.00 13.30
N ILE A 72 15.06 7.35 12.14
CA ILE A 72 16.15 7.31 11.15
C ILE A 72 15.81 8.14 9.92
N SER A 73 16.81 8.47 9.10
CA SER A 73 16.53 9.02 7.77
C SER A 73 16.06 7.92 6.82
N ALA A 74 14.99 8.17 6.05
CA ALA A 74 14.56 7.24 5.01
C ALA A 74 15.67 6.92 3.99
N SER A 75 16.63 7.84 3.80
CA SER A 75 17.77 7.65 2.89
C SER A 75 18.71 6.48 3.29
N THR A 76 18.64 6.02 4.54
CA THR A 76 19.45 4.88 5.02
C THR A 76 18.78 3.52 4.80
N ILE A 77 17.54 3.50 4.32
CA ILE A 77 16.77 2.26 4.10
C ILE A 77 17.20 1.62 2.77
N ASP A 78 17.57 0.35 2.81
CA ASP A 78 17.78 -0.46 1.61
C ASP A 78 16.47 -1.13 1.20
N PHE A 79 15.71 -0.44 0.32
CA PHE A 79 14.41 -0.91 -0.16
C PHE A 79 14.48 -2.24 -0.93
N THR A 80 15.65 -2.61 -1.46
CA THR A 80 15.80 -3.84 -2.28
C THR A 80 15.60 -5.14 -1.49
N LYS A 81 15.60 -5.06 -0.16
CA LYS A 81 15.31 -6.18 0.76
C LYS A 81 13.82 -6.48 0.88
N TYR A 82 12.97 -5.56 0.42
CA TYR A 82 11.54 -5.60 0.66
C TYR A 82 10.75 -5.80 -0.63
N ALA A 83 9.66 -6.54 -0.53
CA ALA A 83 8.71 -6.71 -1.64
C ALA A 83 7.52 -5.75 -1.52
N LEU A 84 7.18 -5.39 -0.28
CA LEU A 84 6.07 -4.52 0.09
C LEU A 84 6.60 -3.44 1.04
N VAL A 85 6.23 -2.19 0.78
CA VAL A 85 6.33 -1.09 1.73
C VAL A 85 4.92 -0.62 2.05
N TYR A 86 4.61 -0.52 3.34
CA TYR A 86 3.39 0.06 3.84
C TYR A 86 3.74 1.37 4.56
N PHE A 87 3.24 2.48 4.05
CA PHE A 87 3.27 3.76 4.77
C PHE A 87 2.02 3.86 5.62
N ALA A 88 2.21 3.92 6.94
CA ALA A 88 1.15 4.29 7.85
C ALA A 88 0.68 5.73 7.59
N TRP A 89 -0.45 6.12 8.17
CA TRP A 89 -1.01 7.45 8.03
C TRP A 89 0.06 8.54 8.23
N ASN A 90 0.20 9.44 7.24
CA ASN A 90 1.17 10.53 7.22
C ASN A 90 2.65 10.14 7.33
N ALA A 91 3.00 8.87 7.09
CA ALA A 91 4.37 8.41 7.24
C ALA A 91 5.40 9.13 6.34
N PRO A 92 5.11 9.50 5.08
CA PRO A 92 6.08 10.20 4.24
C PRO A 92 6.32 11.67 4.65
N GLY A 93 5.47 12.25 5.50
CA GLY A 93 5.52 13.62 6.00
C GLY A 93 4.21 14.07 6.66
N HIS A 94 4.30 15.01 7.61
CA HIS A 94 3.19 15.83 8.16
C HIS A 94 3.70 17.16 8.74
N ASP A 95 2.78 18.10 8.97
CA ASP A 95 3.02 19.40 9.64
C ASP A 95 4.19 20.21 9.06
N GLY A 96 4.34 20.21 7.73
CA GLY A 96 5.41 20.93 7.03
C GLY A 96 6.78 20.25 7.07
N ALA A 97 6.88 19.03 7.61
CA ALA A 97 8.12 18.25 7.64
C ALA A 97 8.06 17.04 6.69
N TYR A 98 9.02 16.97 5.77
CA TYR A 98 9.12 15.89 4.77
C TYR A 98 10.17 14.84 5.15
N PHE A 99 9.75 13.59 5.31
CA PHE A 99 10.60 12.52 5.88
C PHE A 99 11.24 11.58 4.86
N MET A 100 10.82 11.66 3.59
CA MET A 100 11.37 10.85 2.50
C MET A 100 12.59 11.48 1.81
N LYS A 101 13.11 12.59 2.35
CA LYS A 101 14.24 13.33 1.78
C LYS A 101 15.48 12.44 1.59
N GLY A 102 15.99 12.37 0.37
CA GLY A 102 17.15 11.59 -0.03
C GLY A 102 16.86 10.12 -0.36
N ALA A 103 15.63 9.65 -0.16
CA ALA A 103 15.20 8.28 -0.48
C ALA A 103 14.47 8.17 -1.83
N GLU A 104 13.99 9.28 -2.38
CA GLU A 104 12.98 9.37 -3.43
C GLU A 104 13.37 8.60 -4.70
N ALA A 105 14.57 8.84 -5.20
CA ALA A 105 15.05 8.21 -6.44
C ALA A 105 15.21 6.70 -6.28
N ASN A 106 15.79 6.26 -5.15
CA ASN A 106 15.97 4.84 -4.86
C ASN A 106 14.63 4.14 -4.62
N PHE A 107 13.70 4.82 -3.94
CA PHE A 107 12.36 4.32 -3.69
C PHE A 107 11.58 4.13 -5.00
N ARG A 108 11.51 5.16 -5.85
CA ARG A 108 10.87 5.06 -7.17
C ARG A 108 11.48 3.97 -8.03
N LYS A 109 12.81 3.85 -8.04
CA LYS A 109 13.51 2.79 -8.77
C LYS A 109 13.14 1.40 -8.23
N TRP A 110 12.98 1.24 -6.92
CA TRP A 110 12.53 -0.01 -6.33
C TRP A 110 11.09 -0.35 -6.75
N VAL A 111 10.15 0.61 -6.72
CA VAL A 111 8.78 0.41 -7.22
C VAL A 111 8.81 0.04 -8.72
N GLU A 112 9.57 0.76 -9.54
CA GLU A 112 9.71 0.47 -10.97
C GLU A 112 10.13 -0.98 -11.25
N ASN A 113 10.95 -1.55 -10.35
CA ASN A 113 11.46 -2.90 -10.45
C ASN A 113 10.57 -3.99 -9.82
N GLY A 114 9.37 -3.64 -9.34
CA GLY A 114 8.38 -4.60 -8.84
C GLY A 114 7.97 -4.41 -7.39
N GLY A 115 8.50 -3.40 -6.70
CA GLY A 115 8.05 -3.04 -5.36
C GLY A 115 6.58 -2.64 -5.33
N ILE A 116 5.87 -3.01 -4.27
CA ILE A 116 4.49 -2.59 -4.04
C ILE A 116 4.44 -1.62 -2.86
N VAL A 117 3.77 -0.50 -3.04
CA VAL A 117 3.52 0.49 -1.99
C VAL A 117 2.04 0.46 -1.66
N ILE A 118 1.72 0.33 -0.39
CA ILE A 118 0.42 0.73 0.16
C ILE A 118 0.66 1.98 0.98
N MET A 119 -0.19 2.98 0.84
CA MET A 119 -0.19 4.14 1.72
C MET A 119 -1.62 4.49 2.11
N ASP A 120 -1.77 4.91 3.36
CA ASP A 120 -2.93 5.64 3.82
C ASP A 120 -2.75 7.15 3.61
N ALA A 121 -3.60 7.98 4.22
CA ALA A 121 -3.64 9.40 3.90
C ALA A 121 -2.27 10.09 4.05
N PHE A 122 -2.07 11.11 3.22
CA PHE A 122 -0.83 11.87 3.15
C PHE A 122 -1.16 13.37 3.12
N ASP A 123 -0.51 14.12 4.00
CA ASP A 123 -0.73 15.55 4.27
C ASP A 123 -0.29 16.44 3.08
N ASP A 124 -0.96 17.58 2.89
CA ASP A 124 -0.81 18.44 1.71
C ASP A 124 0.36 19.45 1.78
N ASN A 125 1.03 19.50 2.92
CA ASN A 125 1.77 20.68 3.34
C ASN A 125 3.29 20.69 3.10
N PHE A 126 3.89 19.65 2.48
CA PHE A 126 5.31 19.72 2.12
C PHE A 126 5.49 20.51 0.84
N LYS A 127 6.09 21.68 0.96
CA LYS A 127 6.42 22.54 -0.17
C LYS A 127 7.91 22.88 -0.17
N ASP A 128 8.50 23.04 -1.34
CA ASP A 128 9.83 23.63 -1.48
C ASP A 128 9.79 25.13 -1.11
N ASP A 129 10.95 25.77 -1.09
CA ASP A 129 11.08 27.21 -0.78
C ASP A 129 10.33 28.10 -1.79
N GLN A 130 9.86 27.54 -2.91
CA GLN A 130 9.08 28.21 -3.95
C GLN A 130 7.56 27.93 -3.84
N GLY A 131 7.14 27.12 -2.85
CA GLY A 131 5.73 26.78 -2.64
C GLY A 131 5.23 25.62 -3.50
N ASN A 132 6.09 24.93 -4.25
CA ASN A 132 5.70 23.75 -5.02
C ASN A 132 5.65 22.53 -4.10
N GLN A 133 4.65 21.68 -4.28
CA GLN A 133 4.55 20.43 -3.51
C GLN A 133 5.79 19.55 -3.72
N VAL A 134 6.44 19.14 -2.63
CA VAL A 134 7.52 18.15 -2.63
C VAL A 134 6.96 16.79 -2.25
N GLY A 135 7.55 15.73 -2.78
CA GLY A 135 6.99 14.39 -2.62
C GLY A 135 7.40 13.42 -3.72
N LEU A 136 8.61 13.57 -4.27
CA LEU A 136 9.10 12.81 -5.42
C LEU A 136 9.33 11.31 -5.13
N TRP A 137 8.99 10.83 -3.94
CA TRP A 137 8.86 9.40 -3.67
C TRP A 137 7.63 8.82 -4.41
N PHE A 138 6.61 9.64 -4.63
CA PHE A 138 5.48 9.41 -5.52
C PHE A 138 5.75 10.08 -6.88
N PRO A 139 5.44 9.45 -8.02
CA PRO A 139 5.86 9.91 -9.34
C PRO A 139 4.99 11.06 -9.90
N ILE A 140 4.78 12.13 -9.13
CA ILE A 140 3.96 13.31 -9.52
C ILE A 140 4.47 14.02 -10.77
N ASP A 141 5.76 13.90 -11.09
CA ASP A 141 6.40 14.44 -12.29
C ASP A 141 5.99 13.70 -13.57
N LYS A 142 5.67 12.41 -13.45
CA LYS A 142 5.25 11.55 -14.56
C LYS A 142 3.74 11.38 -14.62
N TYR A 143 3.10 11.29 -13.46
CA TYR A 143 1.67 11.11 -13.29
C TYR A 143 1.15 12.23 -12.39
N PRO A 144 0.80 13.40 -12.97
CA PRO A 144 0.41 14.56 -12.18
C PRO A 144 -0.75 14.26 -11.22
N ALA A 145 -0.60 14.76 -9.99
CA ALA A 145 -1.61 14.77 -8.95
C ALA A 145 -1.29 15.90 -7.96
N LYS A 146 -2.27 16.28 -7.16
CA LYS A 146 -2.09 17.19 -6.02
C LYS A 146 -2.64 16.56 -4.77
N ILE A 147 -2.07 16.89 -3.63
CA ILE A 147 -2.68 16.55 -2.34
C ILE A 147 -3.49 17.76 -1.88
N LEU A 148 -4.70 17.50 -1.37
CA LEU A 148 -5.61 18.51 -0.84
C LEU A 148 -5.78 18.32 0.67
N ASN A 149 -5.74 19.43 1.40
CA ASN A 149 -6.21 19.47 2.79
C ASN A 149 -7.73 19.26 2.83
N THR A 150 -8.19 18.13 3.36
CA THR A 150 -9.62 17.81 3.38
C THR A 150 -10.07 17.23 4.72
N ALA A 151 -11.31 17.54 5.10
CA ALA A 151 -11.96 16.91 6.24
C ALA A 151 -12.54 15.53 5.88
N ASP A 152 -13.23 14.90 6.81
CA ASP A 152 -13.94 13.64 6.58
C ASP A 152 -15.01 13.77 5.46
N SER A 153 -15.27 12.66 4.76
CA SER A 153 -16.29 12.59 3.70
C SER A 153 -16.78 11.16 3.48
N ASP A 154 -18.03 11.03 3.04
CA ASP A 154 -18.53 9.79 2.49
C ASP A 154 -17.75 9.39 1.22
N VAL A 155 -17.75 8.09 0.92
CA VAL A 155 -17.13 7.55 -0.31
C VAL A 155 -18.15 6.91 -1.24
N GLU A 156 -17.79 6.86 -2.52
CA GLU A 156 -18.46 6.07 -3.54
C GLU A 156 -17.43 5.15 -4.23
N VAL A 157 -17.72 3.85 -4.25
CA VAL A 157 -16.86 2.86 -4.92
C VAL A 157 -17.15 2.86 -6.41
N THR A 158 -16.10 3.02 -7.22
CA THR A 158 -16.21 3.01 -8.69
C THR A 158 -16.42 1.59 -9.22
N GLN A 159 -16.68 1.45 -10.52
CA GLN A 159 -16.73 0.11 -11.13
C GLN A 159 -15.38 -0.62 -11.06
N ALA A 160 -14.26 0.11 -11.18
CA ALA A 160 -12.92 -0.47 -11.03
C ALA A 160 -12.71 -1.00 -9.60
N GLY A 161 -13.11 -0.23 -8.57
CA GLY A 161 -13.05 -0.69 -7.18
C GLY A 161 -13.90 -1.93 -6.91
N LYS A 162 -15.12 -1.99 -7.46
CA LYS A 162 -15.99 -3.17 -7.39
C LYS A 162 -15.36 -4.39 -8.06
N ASN A 163 -14.76 -4.21 -9.24
CA ASN A 163 -14.09 -5.28 -9.97
C ASN A 163 -12.86 -5.79 -9.22
N LEU A 164 -12.12 -4.91 -8.53
CA LEU A 164 -10.97 -5.28 -7.73
C LEU A 164 -11.36 -6.02 -6.45
N GLY A 165 -12.50 -5.65 -5.86
CA GLY A 165 -13.12 -6.34 -4.72
C GLY A 165 -12.50 -6.04 -3.35
N ILE A 166 -11.55 -5.09 -3.26
CA ILE A 166 -10.84 -4.75 -2.02
C ILE A 166 -11.75 -4.18 -0.92
N PHE A 167 -12.96 -3.73 -1.25
CA PHE A 167 -13.93 -3.21 -0.29
C PHE A 167 -14.90 -4.28 0.24
N ASP A 168 -14.84 -5.50 -0.30
CA ASP A 168 -15.78 -6.57 0.02
C ASP A 168 -15.11 -7.87 0.49
N ALA A 169 -13.87 -8.14 0.07
CA ALA A 169 -13.19 -9.39 0.34
C ALA A 169 -11.68 -9.22 0.62
N PRO A 170 -11.10 -10.05 1.52
CA PRO A 170 -11.73 -11.11 2.31
C PRO A 170 -12.69 -10.65 3.41
N ASN A 171 -12.58 -9.40 3.86
CA ASN A 171 -13.44 -8.85 4.91
C ASN A 171 -14.39 -7.81 4.32
N LYS A 172 -15.65 -7.81 4.79
CA LYS A 172 -16.60 -6.75 4.43
C LYS A 172 -16.15 -5.43 5.08
N VAL A 173 -15.96 -4.38 4.27
CA VAL A 173 -15.65 -3.04 4.77
C VAL A 173 -16.95 -2.26 4.97
N ASP A 174 -17.12 -1.65 6.14
CA ASP A 174 -18.17 -0.66 6.37
C ASP A 174 -17.65 0.72 5.97
N LEU A 175 -17.95 1.12 4.74
CA LEU A 175 -17.47 2.37 4.15
C LEU A 175 -17.98 3.62 4.88
N ASN A 176 -19.12 3.53 5.59
CA ASN A 176 -19.66 4.65 6.36
C ASN A 176 -19.01 4.79 7.74
N ALA A 177 -18.25 3.79 8.18
CA ALA A 177 -17.52 3.81 9.44
C ALA A 177 -16.07 4.28 9.28
N LEU A 178 -15.58 4.38 8.03
CA LEU A 178 -14.27 4.92 7.73
C LEU A 178 -14.26 6.42 7.98
N VAL A 179 -13.15 6.91 8.53
CA VAL A 179 -12.86 8.35 8.61
C VAL A 179 -11.78 8.64 7.59
N LEU A 180 -12.00 9.68 6.80
CA LEU A 180 -11.05 10.13 5.79
C LEU A 180 -10.24 11.33 6.27
N ASP A 181 -9.12 11.55 5.58
CA ASP A 181 -8.26 12.71 5.73
C ASP A 181 -7.82 13.23 4.36
N ASP A 182 -6.79 14.07 4.34
CA ASP A 182 -6.10 14.59 3.15
C ASP A 182 -5.94 13.56 2.03
N ASN A 183 -6.11 14.03 0.80
CA ASN A 183 -6.20 13.13 -0.34
C ASN A 183 -5.57 13.63 -1.63
N PHE A 184 -5.21 12.65 -2.48
CA PHE A 184 -4.87 12.94 -3.86
C PHE A 184 -6.11 13.37 -4.67
N ALA A 185 -5.94 14.47 -5.38
CA ALA A 185 -6.82 15.05 -6.36
C ALA A 185 -6.05 15.32 -7.66
N GLU A 186 -6.77 15.80 -8.68
CA GLU A 186 -6.22 16.06 -10.01
C GLU A 186 -5.56 14.84 -10.68
N THR A 187 -5.98 13.62 -10.27
CA THR A 187 -5.54 12.32 -10.80
C THR A 187 -6.17 11.99 -12.16
N ASN A 188 -6.07 12.94 -13.11
CA ASN A 188 -6.73 12.86 -14.42
C ASN A 188 -5.98 11.96 -15.43
N ASP A 189 -4.76 11.54 -15.12
CA ASP A 189 -4.00 10.64 -16.00
C ASP A 189 -4.66 9.25 -16.03
N PRO A 190 -4.89 8.65 -17.22
CA PRO A 190 -5.55 7.34 -17.34
C PRO A 190 -4.77 6.18 -16.70
N ALA A 191 -3.51 6.37 -16.31
CA ALA A 191 -2.76 5.39 -15.53
C ALA A 191 -3.28 5.24 -14.09
N TYR A 192 -4.01 6.24 -13.57
CA TYR A 192 -4.73 6.12 -12.31
C TYR A 192 -5.99 5.27 -12.50
N GLU A 193 -6.00 4.08 -11.92
CA GLU A 193 -7.23 3.32 -11.79
C GLU A 193 -7.91 3.72 -10.47
N ILE A 194 -8.89 4.62 -10.57
CA ILE A 194 -9.63 5.15 -9.43
C ILE A 194 -10.57 4.08 -8.90
N LEU A 195 -10.35 3.63 -7.66
CA LEU A 195 -11.09 2.55 -7.01
C LEU A 195 -12.29 3.09 -6.21
N GLY A 196 -12.17 4.31 -5.69
CA GLY A 196 -13.25 5.02 -5.03
C GLY A 196 -13.04 6.52 -5.07
N THR A 197 -14.13 7.27 -5.06
CA THR A 197 -14.16 8.74 -5.05
C THR A 197 -14.79 9.25 -3.76
N ARG A 198 -14.37 10.45 -3.34
CA ARG A 198 -15.01 11.15 -2.22
C ARG A 198 -16.28 11.83 -2.71
N LYS A 199 -17.36 11.82 -1.90
CA LYS A 199 -18.65 12.42 -2.28
C LYS A 199 -18.66 13.93 -2.21
N ASP A 200 -17.71 14.54 -1.49
CA ASP A 200 -17.49 15.99 -1.49
C ASP A 200 -16.90 16.52 -2.81
N GLY A 201 -16.51 15.63 -3.72
CA GLY A 201 -15.93 15.98 -5.03
C GLY A 201 -14.45 16.33 -4.97
N ASN A 202 -13.79 16.20 -3.82
CA ASN A 202 -12.39 16.61 -3.64
C ASN A 202 -11.37 15.55 -4.09
N GLY A 203 -11.76 14.59 -4.92
CA GLY A 203 -10.83 13.67 -5.58
C GLY A 203 -10.99 12.21 -5.17
N ALA A 204 -9.88 11.49 -5.18
CA ALA A 204 -9.86 10.04 -4.99
C ALA A 204 -9.87 9.67 -3.50
N PHE A 205 -10.79 8.77 -3.13
CA PHE A 205 -10.70 8.06 -1.87
C PHE A 205 -9.62 6.97 -1.94
N ALA A 206 -9.58 6.24 -3.06
CA ALA A 206 -8.63 5.17 -3.28
C ALA A 206 -8.29 5.04 -4.77
N PHE A 207 -7.06 4.69 -5.08
CA PHE A 207 -6.61 4.37 -6.44
C PHE A 207 -5.52 3.31 -6.41
N GLN A 208 -5.28 2.70 -7.58
CA GLN A 208 -4.00 2.07 -7.86
C GLN A 208 -3.33 2.72 -9.08
N LEU A 209 -2.01 2.82 -9.04
CA LEU A 209 -1.17 3.35 -10.10
C LEU A 209 -0.04 2.36 -10.37
N LYS A 210 -0.03 1.78 -11.58
CA LYS A 210 1.06 0.91 -12.00
C LYS A 210 2.29 1.75 -12.35
N TYR A 211 3.45 1.39 -11.81
CA TYR A 211 4.71 2.08 -12.06
C TYR A 211 5.81 1.07 -12.40
N GLY A 212 6.13 0.94 -13.69
CA GLY A 212 7.01 -0.12 -14.17
C GLY A 212 6.40 -1.50 -13.91
N LYS A 213 7.10 -2.34 -13.14
CA LYS A 213 6.63 -3.65 -12.70
C LYS A 213 5.87 -3.60 -11.37
N GLY A 214 5.98 -2.51 -10.61
CA GLY A 214 5.38 -2.34 -9.30
C GLY A 214 4.11 -1.50 -9.32
N TYR A 215 3.63 -1.20 -8.12
CA TYR A 215 2.36 -0.53 -7.89
C TYR A 215 2.43 0.45 -6.72
N TYR A 216 1.78 1.60 -6.88
CA TYR A 216 1.32 2.43 -5.76
C TYR A 216 -0.17 2.15 -5.54
N ILE A 217 -0.55 1.85 -4.31
CA ILE A 217 -1.93 1.62 -3.89
C ILE A 217 -2.21 2.63 -2.78
N TYR A 218 -3.28 3.39 -2.95
CA TYR A 218 -3.60 4.54 -2.12
C TYR A 218 -4.97 4.40 -1.47
N THR A 219 -5.08 4.79 -0.20
CA THR A 219 -6.34 5.22 0.41
C THR A 219 -6.14 6.52 1.19
N CYS A 220 -7.18 7.35 1.31
CA CYS A 220 -7.15 8.54 2.18
C CYS A 220 -7.71 8.25 3.58
N VAL A 221 -7.52 7.04 4.10
CA VAL A 221 -8.06 6.66 5.41
C VAL A 221 -7.22 7.27 6.54
N ASP A 222 -7.91 7.76 7.54
CA ASP A 222 -7.36 8.22 8.80
C ASP A 222 -7.32 7.07 9.80
N THR A 223 -6.16 6.79 10.38
CA THR A 223 -5.95 5.70 11.34
C THR A 223 -5.37 6.20 12.66
N ARG A 224 -5.32 7.53 12.88
CA ARG A 224 -4.54 8.17 13.96
C ARG A 224 -5.01 7.86 15.38
N ASP A 225 -6.13 7.17 15.55
CA ASP A 225 -6.62 6.71 16.85
C ASP A 225 -7.23 5.32 16.77
N ALA A 226 -7.41 4.71 17.95
CA ALA A 226 -7.87 3.33 18.07
C ALA A 226 -9.26 3.08 17.47
N THR A 227 -10.17 4.05 17.52
CA THR A 227 -11.52 3.91 16.96
C THR A 227 -11.45 3.93 15.44
N ARG A 228 -10.71 4.89 14.88
CA ARG A 228 -10.52 4.99 13.42
C ARG A 228 -9.79 3.78 12.86
N LEU A 229 -8.72 3.33 13.51
CA LEU A 229 -8.00 2.12 13.15
C LEU A 229 -8.90 0.87 13.19
N ALA A 230 -9.76 0.75 14.21
CA ALA A 230 -10.69 -0.37 14.30
C ALA A 230 -11.67 -0.41 13.12
N SER A 231 -12.17 0.74 12.68
CA SER A 231 -13.01 0.85 11.48
C SER A 231 -12.24 0.54 10.19
N ALA A 232 -10.98 0.98 10.09
CA ALA A 232 -10.13 0.81 8.92
C ALA A 232 -9.57 -0.60 8.75
N LYS A 233 -9.44 -1.36 9.85
CA LYS A 233 -8.81 -2.68 9.89
C LYS A 233 -9.26 -3.64 8.77
N PRO A 234 -10.56 -3.82 8.48
CA PRO A 234 -10.99 -4.70 7.40
C PRO A 234 -10.42 -4.29 6.03
N LEU A 235 -10.32 -2.99 5.75
CA LEU A 235 -9.75 -2.48 4.50
C LEU A 235 -8.24 -2.71 4.45
N ILE A 236 -7.52 -2.43 5.53
CA ILE A 236 -6.07 -2.67 5.63
C ILE A 236 -5.76 -4.15 5.35
N GLU A 237 -6.48 -5.07 5.98
CA GLU A 237 -6.31 -6.52 5.76
C GLU A 237 -6.62 -6.92 4.31
N ASN A 238 -7.62 -6.29 3.68
CA ASN A 238 -7.94 -6.54 2.27
C ASN A 238 -6.87 -6.01 1.32
N LEU A 239 -6.31 -4.83 1.57
CA LEU A 239 -5.21 -4.25 0.81
C LEU A 239 -3.95 -5.13 0.90
N LEU A 240 -3.60 -5.60 2.09
CA LEU A 240 -2.47 -6.52 2.28
C LEU A 240 -2.68 -7.85 1.57
N THR A 241 -3.91 -8.38 1.60
CA THR A 241 -4.27 -9.59 0.85
C THR A 241 -4.15 -9.37 -0.66
N TYR A 242 -4.54 -8.20 -1.16
CA TYR A 242 -4.41 -7.84 -2.56
C TYR A 242 -2.95 -7.67 -2.97
N ALA A 243 -2.12 -6.99 -2.17
CA ALA A 243 -0.68 -6.87 -2.42
C ALA A 243 0.00 -8.25 -2.48
N ALA A 244 -0.34 -9.16 -1.57
CA ALA A 244 0.18 -10.53 -1.62
C ALA A 244 -0.15 -11.25 -2.94
N LYS A 245 -1.37 -11.07 -3.49
CA LYS A 245 -1.74 -11.61 -4.81
C LYS A 245 -0.90 -11.01 -5.93
N LEU A 246 -0.68 -9.69 -5.91
CA LEU A 246 0.17 -9.01 -6.90
C LEU A 246 1.61 -9.52 -6.87
N LEU A 247 2.17 -9.75 -5.68
CA LEU A 247 3.51 -10.31 -5.51
C LEU A 247 3.64 -11.71 -6.12
N VAL A 248 2.63 -12.57 -5.91
CA VAL A 248 2.59 -13.91 -6.50
C VAL A 248 2.48 -13.85 -8.03
N LEU A 249 1.61 -12.98 -8.57
CA LEU A 249 1.45 -12.80 -10.02
C LEU A 249 2.72 -12.24 -10.67
N GLY A 250 3.39 -11.29 -10.02
CA GLY A 250 4.66 -10.73 -10.47
C GLY A 250 5.77 -11.77 -10.51
N ALA A 251 5.88 -12.60 -9.47
CA ALA A 251 6.85 -13.71 -9.41
C ALA A 251 6.56 -14.82 -10.43
N SER A 252 5.29 -15.01 -10.79
CA SER A 252 4.85 -16.03 -11.77
C SER A 252 5.01 -15.60 -13.23
N SER A 253 5.37 -14.34 -13.49
CA SER A 253 5.67 -13.87 -14.84
C SER A 253 7.02 -14.40 -15.32
N VAL A 254 7.02 -15.66 -15.77
CA VAL A 254 8.16 -16.24 -16.48
C VAL A 254 8.26 -15.56 -17.85
N ASP A 255 9.45 -15.07 -18.22
CA ASP A 255 9.70 -14.60 -19.58
C ASP A 255 9.22 -15.66 -20.59
N SER A 256 8.48 -15.23 -21.61
CA SER A 256 7.94 -16.11 -22.66
C SER A 256 9.00 -16.98 -23.35
N HIS A 257 10.29 -16.64 -23.19
CA HIS A 257 11.44 -17.41 -23.65
C HIS A 257 11.77 -18.66 -22.82
N ASN A 258 11.22 -18.79 -21.60
CA ASN A 258 11.42 -19.93 -20.70
C ASN A 258 10.17 -20.80 -20.53
N CYS A 259 9.07 -20.45 -21.21
CA CYS A 259 7.91 -21.32 -21.29
C CYS A 259 8.22 -22.48 -22.25
N ILE A 260 8.30 -23.71 -21.75
CA ILE A 260 8.22 -24.90 -22.60
C ILE A 260 6.90 -24.79 -23.36
N THR A 261 6.95 -24.73 -24.69
CA THR A 261 5.78 -24.70 -25.56
C THR A 261 5.17 -26.11 -25.60
N THR A 262 4.69 -26.61 -24.47
CA THR A 262 4.05 -27.92 -24.41
C THR A 262 2.63 -27.79 -24.97
N LYS A 263 2.47 -28.13 -26.25
CA LYS A 263 1.18 -28.59 -26.77
C LYS A 263 0.83 -29.85 -25.98
N TRP A 264 -0.18 -29.76 -25.12
CA TRP A 264 -0.69 -30.84 -24.26
C TRP A 264 -1.16 -32.11 -25.01
N GLY A 265 -0.98 -32.20 -26.34
CA GLY A 265 -1.28 -33.36 -27.16
C GLY A 265 -0.11 -34.31 -27.44
N GLU A 266 1.14 -33.99 -27.07
CA GLU A 266 2.31 -34.83 -27.41
C GLU A 266 2.85 -35.67 -26.24
N ILE A 267 2.38 -35.48 -25.01
CA ILE A 267 2.74 -36.35 -23.87
C ILE A 267 1.75 -37.51 -23.76
N LYS A 268 1.67 -38.33 -24.81
CA LYS A 268 1.20 -39.72 -24.75
C LYS A 268 1.77 -40.51 -25.94
N ARG A 269 2.83 -41.28 -25.68
CA ARG A 269 2.97 -42.69 -26.08
C ARG A 269 3.80 -43.42 -25.04
#